data_AF-A0A402AL99-F1
#
_entry.id   AF-A0A402AL99-F1
#
_cell.length_a   1.000
_cell.length_b   1.000
_cell.length_c   1.000
_cell.angle_alpha   90.00
_cell.angle_beta   90.00
_cell.angle_gamma   90.00
#
_symmetry.space_group_name_H-M   'P 1'
#
loop_
_entity.id
_entity.type
_entity.pdbx_description
1 polymer ?
#
loop_
_entity_poly.entity_id
_entity_poly.type
_entity_poly.pdbx_seq_one_letter_code
_entity_poly.pdbx_strand_id
1 'polypeptide(L)'
;MSESDNEQAQPVSPWGNETESEGFLYLEKDSDRNPAEAAPSVSEQIDVEPATSLPTRARERAGTIEHIAARKAFPALDKNTPEMKQRLSTLRTEVTHILTSLRWENQSIEETAHQLTPLLNIGPIPQWKDILLPFLYEIDRGGILIPTWLTIIEQGDPTDLAPDTNPGETEQGRARRYAILMLGNYRTMGIIGNGAQTHFASRKDDGSLISTDLTQYLGSLATDPDVSMYATHSLVKHATVASMQALISALKEAHGWAKVDVVEGCLEFQQERFYDLLVASGMENVSGLENYVAAPLYRAIPLERYLENKQADPYLKANAALIFQQALADSNHAPLNQTATETLPRSSRAIFPR
;
A
#
# COMPACT_ATOMS: atom_id res chain seq x y z
N MET A 1 -14.24 37.35 64.55
CA MET A 1 -15.44 37.29 65.40
C MET A 1 -16.50 36.64 64.55
N SER A 2 -16.62 35.30 64.62
CA SER A 2 -17.47 34.53 65.57
C SER A 2 -18.91 34.52 65.04
N GLU A 3 -19.70 33.46 64.93
CA GLU A 3 -19.72 32.02 65.29
C GLU A 3 -20.92 31.46 64.47
N SER A 4 -20.87 30.27 63.85
CA SER A 4 -21.48 28.99 64.31
C SER A 4 -23.02 29.04 64.38
N ASP A 5 -23.87 28.13 63.87
CA ASP A 5 -23.94 26.66 63.72
C ASP A 5 -24.96 26.33 62.59
N ASN A 6 -24.89 25.32 61.72
CA ASN A 6 -24.67 23.87 61.79
C ASN A 6 -25.86 23.04 62.33
N GLU A 7 -26.74 22.57 61.45
CA GLU A 7 -27.49 21.31 61.63
C GLU A 7 -27.51 20.48 60.33
N GLN A 8 -26.58 19.53 60.29
CA GLN A 8 -26.83 18.09 60.13
C GLN A 8 -27.36 17.54 58.79
N ALA A 9 -26.43 17.02 57.99
CA ALA A 9 -26.63 15.82 57.18
C ALA A 9 -25.34 15.00 57.12
N GLN A 10 -25.37 13.79 57.69
CA GLN A 10 -24.38 12.71 57.47
C GLN A 10 -25.08 11.36 57.76
N PRO A 11 -24.54 10.20 57.34
CA PRO A 11 -23.86 9.86 56.08
C PRO A 11 -24.41 8.51 55.51
N VAL A 12 -23.96 8.05 54.33
CA VAL A 12 -23.63 6.65 53.94
C VAL A 12 -23.30 6.62 52.43
N SER A 13 -22.07 6.25 52.07
CA SER A 13 -21.59 5.93 50.70
C SER A 13 -21.79 4.42 50.39
N PRO A 14 -21.19 3.77 49.36
CA PRO A 14 -20.70 4.15 48.01
C PRO A 14 -21.25 3.22 46.84
N TRP A 15 -20.56 3.20 45.68
CA TRP A 15 -20.64 2.30 44.48
C TRP A 15 -21.68 2.73 43.41
N GLY A 16 -21.42 2.87 42.10
CA GLY A 16 -20.25 2.66 41.23
C GLY A 16 -20.71 2.65 39.75
N ASN A 17 -19.79 3.01 38.85
CA ASN A 17 -19.75 2.79 37.39
C ASN A 17 -20.41 3.80 36.43
N GLU A 18 -19.50 4.57 35.82
CA GLU A 18 -19.55 5.09 34.46
C GLU A 18 -19.67 3.94 33.44
N THR A 19 -20.47 4.13 32.40
CA THR A 19 -20.31 3.42 31.12
C THR A 19 -20.48 4.41 29.98
N GLU A 20 -19.38 4.54 29.25
CA GLU A 20 -19.22 5.24 27.99
C GLU A 20 -20.08 4.60 26.90
N SER A 21 -20.70 5.44 26.09
CA SER A 21 -21.51 5.06 24.93
C SER A 21 -20.61 4.88 23.71
N GLU A 22 -20.07 3.68 23.50
CA GLU A 22 -19.54 3.26 22.20
C GLU A 22 -20.70 2.88 21.25
N GLY A 23 -20.82 3.62 20.15
CA GLY A 23 -21.78 3.31 19.08
C GLY A 23 -21.28 2.14 18.23
N PHE A 24 -21.74 0.93 18.54
CA PHE A 24 -21.48 -0.28 17.76
C PHE A 24 -22.57 -0.53 16.70
N LEU A 25 -22.13 -0.97 15.52
CA LEU A 25 -22.99 -1.57 14.49
C LEU A 25 -23.40 -2.97 14.92
N TYR A 26 -24.70 -3.14 15.21
CA TYR A 26 -25.34 -4.42 15.48
C TYR A 26 -25.60 -5.15 14.16
N LEU A 27 -24.95 -6.29 13.92
CA LEU A 27 -25.27 -7.21 12.82
C LEU A 27 -26.34 -8.19 13.33
N GLU A 28 -27.58 -7.96 12.91
CA GLU A 28 -28.70 -8.86 13.17
C GLU A 28 -28.52 -10.16 12.36
N LYS A 29 -28.55 -11.29 13.07
CA LYS A 29 -28.26 -12.62 12.56
C LYS A 29 -29.57 -13.40 12.52
N ASP A 30 -30.31 -13.29 11.43
CA ASP A 30 -31.49 -14.14 11.22
C ASP A 30 -31.09 -15.47 10.58
N SER A 31 -31.15 -16.49 11.43
CA SER A 31 -31.12 -17.90 11.07
C SER A 31 -32.55 -18.35 10.80
N ASP A 32 -32.81 -18.88 9.60
CA ASP A 32 -33.89 -19.84 9.42
C ASP A 32 -33.42 -20.97 8.51
N ARG A 33 -33.25 -22.14 9.12
CA ARG A 33 -33.12 -23.44 8.44
C ARG A 33 -34.29 -24.29 8.88
N ASN A 34 -34.95 -24.95 7.94
CA ASN A 34 -35.45 -26.31 8.17
C ASN A 34 -35.33 -27.17 6.90
N PRO A 35 -35.18 -28.52 7.04
CA PRO A 35 -34.53 -29.40 6.06
C PRO A 35 -35.49 -30.39 5.37
N ALA A 36 -35.14 -30.81 4.14
CA ALA A 36 -35.49 -32.05 3.42
C ALA A 36 -35.06 -31.85 1.95
N GLU A 37 -34.58 -32.78 1.13
CA GLU A 37 -34.40 -34.22 1.18
C GLU A 37 -33.52 -34.61 -0.04
N ALA A 38 -32.80 -35.73 0.07
CA ALA A 38 -32.30 -36.59 -1.00
C ALA A 38 -31.23 -36.09 -2.01
N ALA A 39 -30.01 -36.62 -1.84
CA ALA A 39 -29.06 -36.86 -2.92
C ALA A 39 -29.62 -37.90 -3.93
N PRO A 40 -29.07 -37.95 -5.15
CA PRO A 40 -27.95 -38.87 -5.34
C PRO A 40 -26.76 -38.27 -6.09
N SER A 41 -25.60 -38.80 -5.71
CA SER A 41 -24.29 -38.70 -6.31
C SER A 41 -24.26 -39.06 -7.80
N VAL A 42 -23.75 -38.15 -8.64
CA VAL A 42 -23.00 -38.50 -9.86
C VAL A 42 -21.80 -37.55 -9.94
N SER A 43 -20.62 -38.16 -10.02
CA SER A 43 -19.34 -37.51 -10.27
C SER A 43 -19.36 -36.82 -11.63
N GLU A 44 -19.44 -35.50 -11.64
CA GLU A 44 -18.91 -34.70 -12.75
C GLU A 44 -17.81 -33.82 -12.17
N GLN A 45 -16.61 -34.00 -12.71
CA GLN A 45 -15.50 -33.08 -12.54
C GLN A 45 -15.99 -31.73 -13.06
N ILE A 46 -16.42 -30.87 -12.14
CA ILE A 46 -16.56 -29.45 -12.42
C ILE A 46 -15.13 -28.95 -12.55
N ASP A 47 -14.63 -28.95 -13.79
CA ASP A 47 -13.52 -28.10 -14.18
C ASP A 47 -13.97 -26.66 -13.90
N VAL A 48 -13.63 -26.17 -12.72
CA VAL A 48 -13.75 -24.76 -12.37
C VAL A 48 -12.66 -24.06 -13.17
N GLU A 49 -12.97 -23.71 -14.42
CA GLU A 49 -12.24 -22.62 -15.09
C GLU A 49 -12.44 -21.36 -14.24
N PRO A 50 -11.38 -20.76 -13.67
CA PRO A 50 -11.57 -19.50 -12.99
C PRO A 50 -11.88 -18.47 -14.06
N ALA A 51 -13.10 -17.94 -14.02
CA ALA A 51 -13.59 -16.85 -14.84
C ALA A 51 -12.89 -15.52 -14.47
N THR A 52 -11.56 -15.51 -14.48
CA THR A 52 -10.82 -14.26 -14.67
C THR A 52 -11.00 -13.88 -16.13
N SER A 53 -11.64 -12.75 -16.37
CA SER A 53 -11.76 -12.20 -17.71
C SER A 53 -10.35 -12.07 -18.33
N LEU A 54 -10.21 -12.44 -19.60
CA LEU A 54 -8.96 -12.33 -20.36
C LEU A 54 -8.19 -10.99 -20.18
N PRO A 55 -8.85 -9.80 -20.07
CA PRO A 55 -8.14 -8.56 -19.77
C PRO A 55 -7.48 -8.51 -18.38
N THR A 56 -8.07 -9.13 -17.35
CA THR A 56 -7.48 -9.18 -16.01
C THR A 56 -6.20 -10.01 -16.00
N ARG A 57 -6.19 -11.17 -16.67
CA ARG A 57 -4.99 -12.02 -16.77
C ARG A 57 -3.83 -11.34 -17.53
N ALA A 58 -4.13 -10.52 -18.53
CA ALA A 58 -3.11 -9.79 -19.28
C ALA A 58 -2.49 -8.65 -18.45
N ARG A 59 -3.30 -7.90 -17.70
CA ARG A 59 -2.83 -6.87 -16.76
C ARG A 59 -2.01 -7.47 -15.61
N GLU A 60 -2.48 -8.59 -15.05
CA GLU A 60 -1.75 -9.32 -14.01
C GLU A 60 -0.37 -9.78 -14.48
N ARG A 61 -0.20 -10.17 -15.76
CA ARG A 61 1.11 -10.56 -16.32
C ARG A 61 2.10 -9.40 -16.42
N ALA A 62 1.66 -8.22 -16.87
CA ALA A 62 2.53 -7.04 -16.94
C ALA A 62 2.92 -6.54 -15.54
N GLY A 63 1.94 -6.47 -14.62
CA GLY A 63 2.19 -6.15 -13.22
C GLY A 63 3.16 -7.13 -12.56
N THR A 64 3.10 -8.42 -12.90
CA THR A 64 3.97 -9.45 -12.30
C THR A 64 5.46 -9.13 -12.45
N ILE A 65 5.90 -8.61 -13.60
CA ILE A 65 7.32 -8.28 -13.83
C ILE A 65 7.75 -7.13 -12.91
N GLU A 66 6.92 -6.09 -12.82
CA GLU A 66 7.18 -4.92 -11.97
C GLU A 66 7.20 -5.30 -10.48
N HIS A 67 6.21 -6.06 -10.04
CA HIS A 67 6.05 -6.51 -8.66
C HIS A 67 7.19 -7.42 -8.19
N ILE A 68 7.67 -8.31 -9.06
CA ILE A 68 8.84 -9.14 -8.79
C ILE A 68 10.11 -8.28 -8.79
N ALA A 69 10.24 -7.33 -9.71
CA ALA A 69 11.40 -6.45 -9.77
C ALA A 69 11.52 -5.57 -8.53
N ALA A 70 10.41 -5.00 -8.05
CA ALA A 70 10.37 -4.14 -6.88
C ALA A 70 10.74 -4.85 -5.58
N ARG A 71 10.48 -6.16 -5.49
CA ARG A 71 10.81 -7.02 -4.34
C ARG A 71 12.26 -7.53 -4.34
N LYS A 72 13.06 -7.22 -5.39
CA LYS A 72 14.50 -7.53 -5.41
C LYS A 72 15.28 -6.54 -4.54
N ALA A 73 16.38 -6.98 -3.96
CA ALA A 73 17.29 -6.11 -3.23
C ALA A 73 18.08 -5.21 -4.21
N PHE A 74 18.05 -3.90 -3.98
CA PHE A 74 18.84 -2.92 -4.73
C PHE A 74 19.95 -2.34 -3.85
N PRO A 75 21.17 -2.17 -4.37
CA PRO A 75 22.23 -1.49 -3.65
C PRO A 75 21.87 -0.02 -3.46
N ALA A 76 22.02 0.47 -2.23
CA ALA A 76 21.75 1.86 -1.89
C ALA A 76 22.68 2.81 -2.67
N LEU A 77 22.13 3.92 -3.16
CA LEU A 77 22.89 4.96 -3.85
C LEU A 77 23.68 5.79 -2.84
N ASP A 78 24.95 6.05 -3.15
CA ASP A 78 25.76 6.99 -2.39
C ASP A 78 25.41 8.44 -2.77
N LYS A 79 24.71 9.10 -1.85
CA LYS A 79 24.26 10.50 -1.96
C LYS A 79 25.43 11.50 -1.98
N ASN A 80 26.62 11.10 -1.56
CA ASN A 80 27.75 12.01 -1.36
C ASN A 80 28.69 12.14 -2.55
N THR A 81 28.52 11.29 -3.57
CA THR A 81 29.28 11.35 -4.82
C THR A 81 29.08 12.70 -5.52
N PRO A 82 30.15 13.29 -6.09
CA PRO A 82 30.06 14.58 -6.75
C PRO A 82 29.09 14.57 -7.94
N GLU A 83 29.03 13.45 -8.68
CA GLU A 83 28.10 13.28 -9.80
C GLU A 83 26.64 13.34 -9.34
N MET A 84 26.32 12.67 -8.22
CA MET A 84 24.98 12.69 -7.64
C MET A 84 24.59 14.10 -7.17
N LYS A 85 25.52 14.80 -6.48
CA LYS A 85 25.30 16.17 -6.02
C LYS A 85 25.03 17.13 -7.18
N GLN A 86 25.81 17.01 -8.25
CA GLN A 86 25.61 17.82 -9.46
C GLN A 86 24.24 17.52 -10.08
N ARG A 87 23.88 16.25 -10.23
CA ARG A 87 22.60 15.84 -10.81
C ARG A 87 21.41 16.36 -10.00
N LEU A 88 21.45 16.22 -8.68
CA LEU A 88 20.41 16.74 -7.79
C LEU A 88 20.37 18.28 -7.80
N SER A 89 21.51 18.95 -7.91
CA SER A 89 21.55 20.41 -8.04
C SER A 89 20.87 20.89 -9.32
N THR A 90 21.14 20.25 -10.46
CA THR A 90 20.48 20.56 -11.73
C THR A 90 18.98 20.32 -11.63
N LEU A 91 18.58 19.15 -11.12
CA LEU A 91 17.17 18.82 -10.92
C LEU A 91 16.45 19.85 -10.02
N ARG A 92 17.12 20.34 -8.97
CA ARG A 92 16.56 21.37 -8.08
C ARG A 92 16.21 22.62 -8.86
N THR A 93 17.15 23.10 -9.67
CA THR A 93 16.99 24.33 -10.45
C THR A 93 15.82 24.18 -11.42
N GLU A 94 15.77 23.09 -12.17
CA GLU A 94 14.70 22.83 -13.16
C GLU A 94 13.32 22.71 -12.50
N VAL A 95 13.19 21.90 -11.44
CA VAL A 95 11.90 21.73 -10.75
C VAL A 95 11.45 23.03 -10.07
N THR A 96 12.38 23.81 -9.51
CA THR A 96 12.06 25.12 -8.92
C THR A 96 11.61 26.12 -9.99
N HIS A 97 12.21 26.08 -11.18
CA HIS A 97 11.79 26.89 -12.32
C HIS A 97 10.36 26.53 -12.73
N ILE A 98 10.08 25.24 -12.96
CA ILE A 98 8.74 24.74 -13.30
C ILE A 98 7.70 25.17 -12.25
N LEU A 99 8.02 25.02 -10.96
CA LEU A 99 7.14 25.44 -9.87
C LEU A 99 6.88 26.96 -9.87
N THR A 100 7.91 27.75 -10.20
CA THR A 100 7.82 29.21 -10.27
C THR A 100 6.95 29.62 -11.46
N SER A 101 7.15 29.02 -12.63
CA SER A 101 6.36 29.27 -13.84
C SER A 101 4.89 28.87 -13.67
N LEU A 102 4.61 27.73 -13.03
CA LEU A 102 3.24 27.34 -12.65
C LEU A 102 2.59 28.38 -11.73
N ARG A 103 3.32 28.89 -10.73
CA ARG A 103 2.76 29.79 -9.72
C ARG A 103 2.57 31.22 -10.20
N TRP A 104 3.49 31.73 -11.02
CA TRP A 104 3.58 33.17 -11.32
C TRP A 104 3.43 33.51 -12.80
N GLU A 105 3.71 32.57 -13.70
CA GLU A 105 3.73 32.81 -15.15
C GLU A 105 2.48 32.26 -15.86
N ASN A 106 1.46 31.84 -15.09
CA ASN A 106 0.21 31.25 -15.59
C ASN A 106 0.43 30.03 -16.51
N GLN A 107 1.51 29.26 -16.30
CA GLN A 107 1.72 28.01 -17.01
C GLN A 107 0.59 27.02 -16.68
N SER A 108 0.15 26.24 -17.68
CA SER A 108 -0.92 25.27 -17.47
C SER A 108 -0.41 24.02 -16.71
N ILE A 109 -1.34 23.29 -16.09
CA ILE A 109 -1.02 22.07 -15.34
C ILE A 109 -0.49 20.98 -16.30
N GLU A 110 -1.04 20.90 -17.50
CA GLU A 110 -0.67 19.93 -18.53
C GLU A 110 0.75 20.20 -19.07
N GLU A 111 1.07 21.46 -19.33
CA GLU A 111 2.41 21.86 -19.76
C GLU A 111 3.44 21.62 -18.64
N THR A 112 3.05 21.88 -17.38
CA THR A 112 3.88 21.57 -16.21
C THR A 112 4.14 20.06 -16.11
N ALA A 113 3.11 19.23 -16.33
CA ALA A 113 3.24 17.77 -16.33
C ALA A 113 4.18 17.29 -17.44
N HIS A 114 4.07 17.89 -18.63
CA HIS A 114 4.93 17.57 -19.77
C HIS A 114 6.40 17.88 -19.48
N GLN A 115 6.70 19.03 -18.88
CA GLN A 115 8.08 19.43 -18.53
C GLN A 115 8.65 18.61 -17.36
N LEU A 116 7.80 18.19 -16.41
CA LEU A 116 8.22 17.45 -15.23
C LEU A 116 8.50 15.97 -15.51
N THR A 117 7.75 15.35 -16.42
CA THR A 117 7.88 13.93 -16.79
C THR A 117 9.32 13.48 -17.12
N PRO A 118 10.07 14.14 -18.04
CA PRO A 118 11.43 13.72 -18.36
C PRO A 118 12.40 13.86 -17.19
N LEU A 119 12.14 14.79 -16.27
CA LEU A 119 12.98 15.00 -15.08
C LEU A 119 12.87 13.87 -14.06
N LEU A 120 11.79 13.07 -14.11
CA LEU A 120 11.57 11.92 -13.24
C LEU A 120 12.21 10.63 -13.77
N ASN A 121 12.73 10.66 -15.00
CA ASN A 121 13.39 9.53 -15.65
C ASN A 121 14.85 9.35 -15.17
N ILE A 122 15.05 9.14 -13.86
CA ILE A 122 16.39 9.19 -13.25
C ILE A 122 17.06 7.84 -12.99
N GLY A 123 16.26 6.76 -12.94
CA GLY A 123 16.71 5.39 -12.72
C GLY A 123 15.59 4.51 -12.13
N PRO A 124 15.92 3.30 -11.65
CA PRO A 124 14.95 2.38 -11.05
C PRO A 124 14.33 2.96 -9.78
N ILE A 125 13.00 2.88 -9.67
CA ILE A 125 12.24 3.47 -8.57
C ILE A 125 12.68 2.96 -7.18
N PRO A 126 12.86 1.64 -6.95
CA PRO A 126 13.26 1.14 -5.63
C PRO A 126 14.57 1.73 -5.12
N GLN A 127 15.47 2.10 -6.04
CA GLN A 127 16.78 2.64 -5.72
C GLN A 127 16.72 4.16 -5.43
N TRP A 128 15.88 4.88 -6.18
CA TRP A 128 15.85 6.34 -6.19
C TRP A 128 14.78 6.97 -5.29
N LYS A 129 13.71 6.24 -4.95
CA LYS A 129 12.57 6.78 -4.18
C LYS A 129 12.98 7.43 -2.85
N ASP A 130 13.95 6.84 -2.14
CA ASP A 130 14.40 7.33 -0.82
C ASP A 130 15.31 8.57 -0.90
N ILE A 131 15.68 8.98 -2.11
CA ILE A 131 16.43 10.20 -2.40
C ILE A 131 15.51 11.23 -3.04
N LEU A 132 14.78 10.84 -4.07
CA LEU A 132 14.00 11.74 -4.91
C LEU A 132 12.76 12.27 -4.18
N LEU A 133 12.00 11.41 -3.49
CA LEU A 133 10.73 11.85 -2.89
C LEU A 133 10.93 12.93 -1.81
N PRO A 134 11.86 12.78 -0.84
CA PRO A 134 12.12 13.85 0.13
C PRO A 134 12.63 15.12 -0.56
N PHE A 135 13.48 14.96 -1.57
CA PHE A 135 14.06 16.07 -2.32
C PHE A 135 13.00 16.89 -3.09
N LEU A 136 12.07 16.24 -3.78
CA LEU A 136 10.97 16.91 -4.49
C LEU A 136 9.99 17.55 -3.49
N TYR A 137 9.68 16.85 -2.40
CA TYR A 137 8.81 17.39 -1.34
C TYR A 137 9.42 18.63 -0.67
N GLU A 138 10.74 18.71 -0.53
CA GLU A 138 11.41 19.91 -0.04
C GLU A 138 11.19 21.14 -0.93
N ILE A 139 11.10 20.95 -2.25
CA ILE A 139 10.88 22.02 -3.22
C ILE A 139 9.41 22.45 -3.19
N ASP A 140 8.48 21.49 -3.20
CA ASP A 140 7.04 21.75 -3.14
C ASP A 140 6.43 21.31 -1.81
N ARG A 141 6.80 21.95 -0.70
CA ARG A 141 6.15 21.65 0.59
C ARG A 141 4.69 22.07 0.65
N GLY A 142 4.29 23.03 -0.19
CA GLY A 142 2.96 23.61 -0.23
C GLY A 142 1.93 22.76 -0.98
N GLY A 143 2.37 21.74 -1.73
CA GLY A 143 1.47 20.91 -2.53
C GLY A 143 0.91 21.62 -3.75
N ILE A 144 1.64 22.59 -4.31
CA ILE A 144 1.24 23.32 -5.51
C ILE A 144 1.24 22.38 -6.73
N LEU A 145 2.13 21.37 -6.75
CA LEU A 145 2.22 20.39 -7.82
C LEU A 145 1.19 19.25 -7.69
N ILE A 146 0.34 19.22 -6.66
CA ILE A 146 -0.67 18.16 -6.49
C ILE A 146 -1.54 17.97 -7.75
N PRO A 147 -2.10 19.03 -8.36
CA PRO A 147 -2.84 18.87 -9.62
C PRO A 147 -1.98 18.29 -10.75
N THR A 148 -0.71 18.69 -10.84
CA THR A 148 0.24 18.15 -11.83
C THR A 148 0.51 16.66 -11.60
N TRP A 149 0.68 16.23 -10.34
CA TRP A 149 0.82 14.81 -10.01
C TRP A 149 -0.40 14.01 -10.43
N LEU A 150 -1.61 14.53 -10.19
CA LEU A 150 -2.86 13.89 -10.63
C LEU A 150 -2.93 13.77 -12.16
N THR A 151 -2.58 14.83 -12.90
CA THR A 151 -2.53 14.79 -14.36
C THR A 151 -1.55 13.74 -14.88
N ILE A 152 -0.36 13.60 -14.27
CA ILE A 152 0.62 12.55 -14.65
C ILE A 152 0.06 11.16 -14.38
N ILE A 153 -0.73 10.97 -13.31
CA ILE A 153 -1.33 9.67 -12.98
C ILE A 153 -2.43 9.29 -13.97
N GLU A 154 -3.26 10.26 -14.34
CA GLU A 154 -4.39 10.10 -15.26
C GLU A 154 -3.95 9.81 -16.70
N GLN A 155 -2.75 10.26 -17.11
CA GLN A 155 -2.17 9.91 -18.41
C GLN A 155 -1.98 8.40 -18.61
N GLY A 156 -1.92 7.62 -17.53
CA GLY A 156 -1.77 6.16 -17.60
C GLY A 156 -0.39 5.71 -18.07
N ASP A 157 -0.26 4.40 -18.30
CA ASP A 157 0.94 3.80 -18.88
C ASP A 157 0.86 3.75 -20.40
N PRO A 158 2.00 3.75 -21.12
CA PRO A 158 2.01 3.59 -22.56
C PRO A 158 1.36 2.26 -22.98
N THR A 159 0.40 2.32 -23.90
CA THR A 159 -0.35 1.12 -24.35
C THR A 159 0.43 0.27 -25.35
N ASP A 160 1.44 0.84 -26.01
CA ASP A 160 2.13 0.24 -27.16
C ASP A 160 3.44 -0.47 -26.77
N LEU A 161 3.49 -1.04 -25.56
CA LEU A 161 4.68 -1.72 -25.06
C LEU A 161 4.73 -3.19 -25.49
N ALA A 162 5.96 -3.68 -25.75
CA ALA A 162 6.17 -5.10 -25.96
C ALA A 162 5.81 -5.89 -24.68
N PRO A 163 5.26 -7.10 -24.80
CA PRO A 163 4.63 -7.84 -23.69
C PRO A 163 5.57 -8.16 -22.51
N ASP A 164 6.89 -8.17 -22.73
CA ASP A 164 7.89 -8.45 -21.69
C ASP A 164 8.51 -7.18 -21.09
N THR A 165 8.01 -6.00 -21.48
CA THR A 165 8.55 -4.71 -21.00
C THR A 165 7.89 -4.36 -19.68
N ASN A 166 8.70 -4.00 -18.68
CA ASN A 166 8.17 -3.44 -17.44
C ASN A 166 7.60 -2.03 -17.72
N PRO A 167 6.29 -1.78 -17.58
CA PRO A 167 5.70 -0.46 -17.81
C PRO A 167 6.32 0.59 -16.89
N GLY A 168 6.66 0.21 -15.65
CA GLY A 168 7.33 1.05 -14.66
C GLY A 168 8.77 1.43 -14.97
N GLU A 169 9.38 0.94 -16.07
CA GLU A 169 10.71 1.36 -16.53
C GLU A 169 10.66 2.34 -17.72
N THR A 170 9.47 2.58 -18.28
CA THR A 170 9.29 3.63 -19.28
C THR A 170 9.39 5.02 -18.64
N GLU A 171 9.62 6.06 -19.44
CA GLU A 171 9.64 7.44 -18.94
C GLU A 171 8.31 7.83 -18.30
N GLN A 172 7.21 7.64 -19.05
CA GLN A 172 5.86 7.93 -18.58
C GLN A 172 5.45 7.05 -17.39
N GLY A 173 5.75 5.75 -17.45
CA GLY A 173 5.47 4.85 -16.33
C GLY A 173 6.22 5.24 -15.07
N ARG A 174 7.53 5.55 -15.15
CA ARG A 174 8.29 6.05 -13.99
C ARG A 174 7.71 7.32 -13.42
N ALA A 175 7.36 8.28 -14.28
CA ALA A 175 6.72 9.51 -13.85
C ALA A 175 5.40 9.24 -13.11
N ARG A 176 4.55 8.34 -13.64
CA ARG A 176 3.30 7.89 -12.99
C ARG A 176 3.55 7.32 -11.60
N ARG A 177 4.53 6.42 -11.43
CA ARG A 177 4.86 5.84 -10.12
C ARG A 177 5.39 6.87 -9.12
N TYR A 178 6.29 7.75 -9.56
CA TYR A 178 6.78 8.83 -8.71
C TYR A 178 5.66 9.81 -8.32
N ALA A 179 4.75 10.12 -9.24
CA ALA A 179 3.59 10.97 -8.95
C ALA A 179 2.72 10.35 -7.85
N ILE A 180 2.40 9.04 -7.94
CA ILE A 180 1.64 8.33 -6.89
C ILE A 180 2.39 8.38 -5.55
N LEU A 181 3.69 8.06 -5.54
CA LEU A 181 4.51 8.10 -4.33
C LEU A 181 4.62 9.52 -3.74
N MET A 182 4.62 10.56 -4.58
CA MET A 182 4.62 11.95 -4.14
C MET A 182 3.33 12.31 -3.42
N LEU A 183 2.18 11.78 -3.85
CA LEU A 183 0.91 11.96 -3.14
C LEU A 183 0.96 11.47 -1.68
N GLY A 184 1.72 10.40 -1.39
CA GLY A 184 1.99 9.93 -0.03
C GLY A 184 2.80 10.89 0.86
N ASN A 185 3.44 11.91 0.29
CA ASN A 185 4.22 12.92 1.05
C ASN A 185 3.39 14.14 1.44
N TYR A 186 2.31 14.43 0.71
CA TYR A 186 1.41 15.52 1.05
C TYR A 186 0.48 15.05 2.15
N ARG A 187 0.57 15.68 3.33
CA ARG A 187 -0.35 15.39 4.41
C ARG A 187 -1.75 15.88 4.01
N THR A 188 -2.75 15.00 4.13
CA THR A 188 -4.14 15.39 4.38
C THR A 188 -4.26 15.97 5.80
N MET A 189 -3.55 17.07 6.07
CA MET A 189 -3.81 17.83 7.30
C MET A 189 -5.14 18.54 7.12
N GLY A 190 -6.20 17.99 7.71
CA GLY A 190 -7.26 18.83 8.25
C GLY A 190 -6.60 19.78 9.25
N ILE A 191 -6.30 21.00 8.79
CA ILE A 191 -5.73 22.04 9.62
C ILE A 191 -6.75 22.30 10.73
N ILE A 192 -6.36 21.96 11.96
CA ILE A 192 -7.00 22.45 13.18
C ILE A 192 -6.86 23.98 13.12
N GLY A 193 -7.92 24.63 12.68
CA GLY A 193 -7.95 26.07 12.48
C GLY A 193 -8.77 26.41 11.24
N ASN A 194 -9.92 27.04 11.45
CA ASN A 194 -10.76 27.61 10.40
C ASN A 194 -9.90 28.30 9.31
N GLY A 195 -9.84 27.70 8.11
CA GLY A 195 -9.26 28.32 6.93
C GLY A 195 -8.17 27.52 6.22
N ALA A 196 -8.58 26.44 5.54
CA ALA A 196 -8.04 25.91 4.27
C ALA A 196 -8.46 24.44 4.20
N GLN A 197 -9.66 24.20 3.67
CA GLN A 197 -10.13 22.84 3.45
C GLN A 197 -9.21 22.18 2.42
N THR A 198 -8.72 20.98 2.74
CA THR A 198 -7.98 20.06 1.85
C THR A 198 -8.91 19.47 0.80
N HIS A 199 -9.59 20.33 0.05
CA HIS A 199 -10.41 20.00 -1.09
C HIS A 199 -9.58 20.33 -2.33
N PHE A 200 -8.98 19.31 -2.94
CA PHE A 200 -8.27 19.47 -4.21
C PHE A 200 -9.29 19.48 -5.32
N ALA A 201 -9.47 20.61 -5.99
CA ALA A 201 -10.35 20.70 -7.12
C ALA A 201 -9.65 20.16 -8.38
N SER A 202 -10.01 18.95 -8.81
CA SER A 202 -9.76 18.52 -10.19
C SER A 202 -10.91 19.05 -11.06
N ARG A 203 -10.57 19.70 -12.18
CA ARG A 203 -11.53 20.30 -13.10
C ARG A 203 -11.93 19.24 -14.12
N LYS A 204 -13.19 18.81 -14.10
CA LYS A 204 -13.73 17.99 -15.19
C LYS A 204 -13.87 18.80 -16.47
N ASP A 205 -14.02 18.10 -17.60
CA ASP A 205 -14.36 18.68 -18.92
C ASP A 205 -15.63 19.57 -18.89
N ASP A 206 -16.49 19.42 -17.88
CA ASP A 206 -17.69 20.22 -17.65
C ASP A 206 -17.46 21.50 -16.82
N GLY A 207 -16.23 21.75 -16.36
CA GLY A 207 -15.87 22.90 -15.53
C GLY A 207 -16.24 22.78 -14.06
N SER A 208 -16.73 21.62 -13.58
CA SER A 208 -16.98 21.38 -12.16
C SER A 208 -15.69 21.07 -11.39
N LEU A 209 -15.58 21.62 -10.18
CA LEU A 209 -14.48 21.38 -9.25
C LEU A 209 -14.82 20.13 -8.42
N ILE A 210 -14.19 19.00 -8.71
CA ILE A 210 -14.30 17.82 -7.84
C ILE A 210 -13.27 17.96 -6.74
N SER A 211 -13.74 18.13 -5.50
CA SER A 211 -12.93 17.85 -4.33
C SER A 211 -12.64 16.34 -4.28
N THR A 212 -11.50 15.89 -4.77
CA THR A 212 -11.10 14.49 -4.62
C THR A 212 -10.39 14.32 -3.28
N ASP A 213 -10.94 13.53 -2.38
CA ASP A 213 -10.21 13.07 -1.20
C ASP A 213 -9.05 12.21 -1.66
N LEU A 214 -7.82 12.70 -1.43
CA LEU A 214 -6.61 12.04 -1.86
C LEU A 214 -6.51 10.61 -1.32
N THR A 215 -7.03 10.38 -0.12
CA THR A 215 -7.03 9.08 0.53
C THR A 215 -7.93 8.09 -0.21
N GLN A 216 -9.11 8.55 -0.62
CA GLN A 216 -10.04 7.74 -1.40
C GLN A 216 -9.49 7.46 -2.80
N TYR A 217 -8.85 8.46 -3.43
CA TYR A 217 -8.21 8.28 -4.73
C TYR A 217 -7.09 7.25 -4.67
N LEU A 218 -6.17 7.37 -3.71
CA LEU A 218 -5.14 6.36 -3.48
C LEU A 218 -5.74 4.99 -3.13
N GLY A 219 -6.85 4.93 -2.39
CA GLY A 219 -7.60 3.69 -2.15
C GLY A 219 -8.09 3.03 -3.43
N SER A 220 -8.60 3.82 -4.39
CA SER A 220 -9.00 3.28 -5.70
C SER A 220 -7.80 2.75 -6.49
N LEU A 221 -6.67 3.47 -6.49
CA LEU A 221 -5.44 3.03 -7.14
C LEU A 221 -4.82 1.79 -6.46
N ALA A 222 -5.06 1.59 -5.17
CA ALA A 222 -4.62 0.40 -4.45
C ALA A 222 -5.31 -0.89 -4.95
N THR A 223 -6.43 -0.78 -5.67
CA THR A 223 -7.09 -1.92 -6.31
C THR A 223 -6.59 -2.20 -7.74
N ASP A 224 -5.83 -1.28 -8.34
CA ASP A 224 -5.29 -1.42 -9.69
C ASP A 224 -3.97 -2.23 -9.67
N PRO A 225 -3.90 -3.41 -10.30
CA PRO A 225 -2.69 -4.24 -10.31
C PRO A 225 -1.43 -3.53 -10.82
N ASP A 226 -1.57 -2.53 -11.70
CA ASP A 226 -0.42 -1.87 -12.33
C ASP A 226 0.26 -0.85 -11.39
N VAL A 227 -0.47 -0.31 -10.42
CA VAL A 227 0.02 0.79 -9.55
C VAL A 227 -0.23 0.59 -8.04
N SER A 228 -0.91 -0.48 -7.67
CA SER A 228 -1.35 -0.82 -6.31
C SER A 228 -0.23 -0.79 -5.27
N MET A 229 0.95 -1.30 -5.59
CA MET A 229 2.12 -1.24 -4.70
C MET A 229 2.46 0.19 -4.28
N TYR A 230 2.49 1.13 -5.23
CA TYR A 230 2.86 2.52 -4.96
C TYR A 230 1.76 3.29 -4.24
N ALA A 231 0.49 3.01 -4.60
CA ALA A 231 -0.66 3.59 -3.95
C ALA A 231 -0.75 3.11 -2.49
N THR A 232 -0.54 1.82 -2.25
CA THR A 232 -0.51 1.23 -0.91
C THR A 232 0.62 1.81 -0.07
N HIS A 233 1.85 1.90 -0.63
CA HIS A 233 2.96 2.54 0.07
C HIS A 233 2.65 4.00 0.47
N SER A 234 1.95 4.73 -0.39
CA SER A 234 1.54 6.11 -0.12
C SER A 234 0.49 6.20 1.00
N LEU A 235 -0.48 5.27 1.03
CA LEU A 235 -1.47 5.17 2.10
C LEU A 235 -0.85 4.78 3.44
N VAL A 236 0.09 3.83 3.46
CA VAL A 236 0.82 3.47 4.68
C VAL A 236 1.60 4.66 5.21
N LYS A 237 2.28 5.40 4.33
CA LYS A 237 3.05 6.59 4.69
C LYS A 237 2.21 7.71 5.31
N HIS A 238 0.97 7.88 4.87
CA HIS A 238 0.04 8.84 5.51
C HIS A 238 -0.24 8.46 6.97
N ALA A 239 -0.29 7.17 7.29
CA ALA A 239 -0.51 6.65 8.64
C ALA A 239 -1.75 7.23 9.35
N THR A 240 -2.81 7.56 8.61
CA THR A 240 -4.06 8.09 9.15
C THR A 240 -5.14 7.01 9.25
N VAL A 241 -6.18 7.28 10.06
CA VAL A 241 -7.38 6.41 10.15
C VAL A 241 -8.09 6.31 8.80
N ALA A 242 -8.16 7.39 8.03
CA ALA A 242 -8.74 7.37 6.69
C ALA A 242 -7.93 6.47 5.75
N SER A 243 -6.60 6.52 5.81
CA SER A 243 -5.72 5.67 4.99
C SER A 243 -5.86 4.19 5.36
N MET A 244 -5.97 3.88 6.65
CA MET A 244 -6.28 2.53 7.12
C MET A 244 -7.64 2.06 6.59
N GLN A 245 -8.68 2.89 6.67
CA GLN A 245 -10.01 2.55 6.17
C GLN A 245 -10.01 2.34 4.65
N ALA A 246 -9.27 3.15 3.90
CA ALA A 246 -9.12 3.00 2.45
C ALA A 246 -8.46 1.66 2.10
N LEU A 247 -7.42 1.26 2.84
CA LEU A 247 -6.78 -0.05 2.64
C LEU A 247 -7.68 -1.23 3.04
N ILE A 248 -8.49 -1.10 4.09
CA ILE A 248 -9.49 -2.11 4.48
C ILE A 248 -10.55 -2.28 3.39
N SER A 249 -11.03 -1.18 2.81
CA SER A 249 -11.97 -1.24 1.68
C SER A 249 -11.31 -1.89 0.47
N ALA A 250 -10.09 -1.47 0.13
CA ALA A 250 -9.32 -2.07 -0.97
C ALA A 250 -9.06 -3.56 -0.76
N LEU A 251 -8.86 -4.03 0.49
CA LEU A 251 -8.62 -5.44 0.80
C LEU A 251 -9.76 -6.34 0.31
N LYS A 252 -11.01 -5.86 0.36
CA LYS A 252 -12.19 -6.61 -0.08
C LYS A 252 -12.32 -6.67 -1.60
N GLU A 253 -11.85 -5.64 -2.29
CA GLU A 253 -12.04 -5.46 -3.74
C GLU A 253 -10.80 -5.84 -4.56
N ALA A 254 -9.62 -5.88 -3.95
CA ALA A 254 -8.37 -6.15 -4.64
C ALA A 254 -8.27 -7.61 -5.09
N HIS A 255 -7.62 -7.80 -6.23
CA HIS A 255 -7.37 -9.09 -6.87
C HIS A 255 -5.90 -9.20 -7.29
N GLY A 256 -5.38 -10.43 -7.35
CA GLY A 256 -4.02 -10.69 -7.83
C GLY A 256 -2.96 -9.91 -7.05
N TRP A 257 -2.06 -9.22 -7.77
CA TRP A 257 -0.98 -8.46 -7.15
C TRP A 257 -1.45 -7.29 -6.28
N ALA A 258 -2.55 -6.63 -6.65
CA ALA A 258 -3.11 -5.56 -5.83
C ALA A 258 -3.50 -6.08 -4.43
N LYS A 259 -4.00 -7.32 -4.35
CA LYS A 259 -4.35 -7.96 -3.08
C LYS A 259 -3.10 -8.25 -2.24
N VAL A 260 -2.02 -8.71 -2.87
CA VAL A 260 -0.71 -8.90 -2.22
C VAL A 260 -0.23 -7.60 -1.59
N ASP A 261 -0.22 -6.52 -2.37
CA ASP A 261 0.27 -5.22 -1.92
C ASP A 261 -0.58 -4.66 -0.77
N VAL A 262 -1.91 -4.74 -0.88
CA VAL A 262 -2.82 -4.26 0.17
C VAL A 262 -2.67 -5.06 1.47
N VAL A 263 -2.47 -6.38 1.40
CA VAL A 263 -2.18 -7.21 2.58
C VAL A 263 -0.86 -6.78 3.21
N GLU A 264 0.21 -6.64 2.42
CA GLU A 264 1.52 -6.17 2.91
C GLU A 264 1.38 -4.80 3.59
N GLY A 265 0.68 -3.85 2.96
CA GLY A 265 0.45 -2.53 3.53
C GLY A 265 -0.38 -2.54 4.81
N CYS A 266 -1.37 -3.42 4.92
CA CYS A 266 -2.14 -3.58 6.16
C CYS A 266 -1.26 -4.11 7.31
N LEU A 267 -0.33 -5.01 7.00
CA LEU A 267 0.63 -5.55 7.98
C LEU A 267 1.65 -4.49 8.43
N GLU A 268 2.02 -3.55 7.57
CA GLU A 268 2.95 -2.45 7.92
C GLU A 268 2.42 -1.55 9.06
N PHE A 269 1.10 -1.44 9.25
CA PHE A 269 0.55 -0.69 10.40
C PHE A 269 0.74 -1.37 11.75
N GLN A 270 1.07 -2.67 11.77
CA GLN A 270 1.30 -3.47 12.98
C GLN A 270 0.16 -3.38 14.00
N GLN A 271 -1.09 -3.32 13.53
CA GLN A 271 -2.27 -3.21 14.38
C GLN A 271 -2.96 -4.59 14.52
N GLU A 272 -2.97 -5.16 15.73
CA GLU A 272 -3.57 -6.48 15.98
C GLU A 272 -5.07 -6.54 15.60
N ARG A 273 -5.79 -5.41 15.69
CA ARG A 273 -7.20 -5.31 15.28
C ARG A 273 -7.48 -5.64 13.82
N PHE A 274 -6.45 -5.69 12.96
CA PHE A 274 -6.58 -6.07 11.56
C PHE A 274 -6.33 -7.55 11.31
N TYR A 275 -5.85 -8.30 12.31
CA TYR A 275 -5.48 -9.71 12.11
C TYR A 275 -6.68 -10.58 11.74
N ASP A 276 -7.83 -10.41 12.40
CA ASP A 276 -9.03 -11.18 12.05
C ASP A 276 -9.48 -10.91 10.61
N LEU A 277 -9.41 -9.65 10.17
CA LEU A 277 -9.75 -9.25 8.81
C LEU A 277 -8.78 -9.85 7.78
N LEU A 278 -7.47 -9.84 8.08
CA LEU A 278 -6.42 -10.36 7.22
C LEU A 278 -6.45 -11.89 7.15
N VAL A 279 -6.75 -12.57 8.25
CA VAL A 279 -6.96 -14.03 8.28
C VAL A 279 -8.26 -14.37 7.53
N ALA A 280 -9.33 -13.60 7.70
CA ALA A 280 -10.59 -13.84 7.00
C ALA A 280 -10.45 -13.68 5.47
N SER A 281 -9.90 -12.55 5.01
CA SER A 281 -10.01 -12.14 3.60
C SER A 281 -8.68 -12.08 2.85
N GLY A 282 -7.54 -12.20 3.53
CA GLY A 282 -6.22 -11.99 2.91
C GLY A 282 -5.94 -12.95 1.76
N MET A 283 -6.33 -14.21 1.90
CA MET A 283 -6.11 -15.27 0.90
C MET A 283 -7.19 -15.33 -0.20
N GLU A 284 -8.18 -14.44 -0.18
CA GLU A 284 -9.20 -14.38 -1.23
C GLU A 284 -8.66 -13.67 -2.49
N ASN A 285 -9.05 -14.13 -3.68
CA ASN A 285 -8.74 -13.52 -4.97
C ASN A 285 -7.25 -13.44 -5.34
N VAL A 286 -6.41 -14.35 -4.82
CA VAL A 286 -4.94 -14.37 -5.05
C VAL A 286 -4.45 -15.63 -5.77
N SER A 287 -5.22 -16.10 -6.75
CA SER A 287 -4.92 -17.33 -7.50
C SER A 287 -3.51 -17.31 -8.12
N GLY A 288 -2.66 -18.24 -7.73
CA GLY A 288 -1.26 -18.35 -8.19
C GLY A 288 -0.27 -17.41 -7.49
N LEU A 289 -0.71 -16.60 -6.53
CA LEU A 289 0.09 -15.67 -5.73
C LEU A 289 0.02 -15.98 -4.22
N GLU A 290 -0.51 -17.14 -3.85
CA GLU A 290 -0.82 -17.51 -2.48
C GLU A 290 0.43 -17.46 -1.59
N ASN A 291 1.61 -17.81 -2.10
CA ASN A 291 2.87 -17.76 -1.35
C ASN A 291 3.25 -16.33 -0.95
N TYR A 292 2.99 -15.35 -1.83
CA TYR A 292 3.31 -13.94 -1.57
C TYR A 292 2.42 -13.35 -0.47
N VAL A 293 1.25 -13.93 -0.20
CA VAL A 293 0.34 -13.50 0.86
C VAL A 293 0.53 -14.33 2.14
N ALA A 294 0.64 -15.64 2.01
CA ALA A 294 0.73 -16.54 3.15
C ALA A 294 2.02 -16.33 3.96
N ALA A 295 3.16 -16.12 3.30
CA ALA A 295 4.44 -15.93 3.99
C ALA A 295 4.45 -14.68 4.90
N PRO A 296 4.06 -13.47 4.46
CA PRO A 296 4.00 -12.31 5.36
C PRO A 296 2.93 -12.45 6.45
N LEU A 297 1.75 -13.03 6.15
CA LEU A 297 0.73 -13.29 7.17
C LEU A 297 1.23 -14.24 8.26
N TYR A 298 1.87 -15.35 7.87
CA TYR A 298 2.46 -16.32 8.78
C TYR A 298 3.52 -15.71 9.71
N ARG A 299 4.33 -14.76 9.21
CA ARG A 299 5.38 -14.11 9.99
C ARG A 299 4.84 -13.04 10.94
N ALA A 300 3.76 -12.36 10.57
CA ALA A 300 3.27 -11.19 11.27
C ALA A 300 2.12 -11.51 12.25
N ILE A 301 1.31 -12.53 11.98
CA ILE A 301 0.13 -12.87 12.78
C ILE A 301 0.42 -14.12 13.62
N PRO A 302 0.13 -14.11 14.94
CA PRO A 302 0.25 -15.29 15.79
C PRO A 302 -0.88 -16.29 15.50
N LEU A 303 -0.73 -17.05 14.41
CA LEU A 303 -1.75 -17.98 13.88
C LEU A 303 -2.11 -19.10 14.87
N GLU A 304 -1.21 -19.44 15.79
CA GLU A 304 -1.40 -20.45 16.83
C GLU A 304 -2.63 -20.12 17.69
N ARG A 305 -2.88 -18.83 17.94
CA ARG A 305 -4.04 -18.37 18.72
C ARG A 305 -5.37 -18.81 18.10
N TYR A 306 -5.45 -18.89 16.77
CA TYR A 306 -6.66 -19.33 16.05
C TYR A 306 -6.77 -20.86 15.99
N LEU A 307 -5.64 -21.55 15.91
CA LEU A 307 -5.59 -23.01 15.79
C LEU A 307 -5.81 -23.73 17.13
N GLU A 308 -5.21 -23.23 18.20
CA GLU A 308 -5.28 -23.83 19.54
C GLU A 308 -6.61 -23.54 20.24
N ASN A 309 -7.20 -22.38 19.98
CA ASN A 309 -8.46 -22.00 20.60
C ASN A 309 -9.60 -22.88 20.08
N LYS A 310 -10.23 -23.62 21.01
CA LYS A 310 -11.38 -24.50 20.72
C LYS A 310 -12.67 -23.71 20.47
N GLN A 311 -12.73 -22.47 20.91
CA GLN A 311 -13.88 -21.57 20.76
C GLN A 311 -13.69 -20.51 19.66
N ALA A 312 -12.56 -20.54 18.92
CA ALA A 312 -12.36 -19.63 17.80
C ALA A 312 -13.39 -19.87 16.69
N ASP A 313 -13.71 -18.81 15.94
CA ASP A 313 -14.59 -18.90 14.77
C ASP A 313 -14.07 -19.98 13.81
N PRO A 314 -14.89 -20.99 13.45
CA PRO A 314 -14.50 -22.06 12.53
C PRO A 314 -13.94 -21.54 11.21
N TYR A 315 -14.46 -20.40 10.71
CA TYR A 315 -14.00 -19.79 9.47
C TYR A 315 -12.58 -19.23 9.61
N LEU A 316 -12.32 -18.43 10.65
CA LEU A 316 -10.98 -17.90 10.93
C LEU A 316 -9.97 -19.03 11.19
N LYS A 317 -10.41 -20.09 11.87
CA LYS A 317 -9.59 -21.28 12.12
C LYS A 317 -9.21 -22.02 10.84
N ALA A 318 -10.17 -22.21 9.93
CA ALA A 318 -9.90 -22.83 8.63
C ALA A 318 -8.92 -21.98 7.82
N ASN A 319 -9.10 -20.66 7.77
CA ASN A 319 -8.20 -19.78 7.01
C ASN A 319 -6.81 -19.68 7.63
N ALA A 320 -6.69 -19.64 8.97
CA ALA A 320 -5.41 -19.72 9.66
C ALA A 320 -4.66 -21.02 9.31
N ALA A 321 -5.37 -22.15 9.24
CA ALA A 321 -4.80 -23.43 8.82
C ALA A 321 -4.34 -23.40 7.35
N LEU A 322 -5.09 -22.76 6.46
CA LEU A 322 -4.71 -22.59 5.05
C LEU A 322 -3.44 -21.74 4.90
N ILE A 323 -3.36 -20.61 5.60
CA ILE A 323 -2.16 -19.74 5.61
C ILE A 323 -0.95 -20.54 6.11
N PHE A 324 -1.12 -21.28 7.21
CA PHE A 324 -0.07 -22.12 7.79
C PHE A 324 0.39 -23.22 6.83
N GLN A 325 -0.55 -23.93 6.19
CA GLN A 325 -0.26 -24.96 5.20
C GLN A 325 0.51 -24.40 4.01
N GLN A 326 0.10 -23.24 3.48
CA GLN A 326 0.74 -22.63 2.32
C GLN A 326 2.16 -22.15 2.64
N ALA A 327 2.36 -21.52 3.81
CA ALA A 327 3.69 -21.10 4.26
C ALA A 327 4.65 -22.30 4.43
N LEU A 328 4.15 -23.44 4.91
CA LEU A 328 4.94 -24.68 4.99
C LEU A 328 5.24 -25.27 3.61
N ALA A 329 4.26 -25.28 2.70
CA ALA A 329 4.47 -25.76 1.33
C ALA A 329 5.58 -24.97 0.62
N ASP A 330 5.61 -23.65 0.80
CA ASP A 330 6.68 -22.79 0.28
C ASP A 330 8.04 -23.11 0.91
N SER A 331 8.10 -23.34 2.22
CA SER A 331 9.35 -23.73 2.91
C SER A 331 9.91 -25.08 2.42
N ASN A 332 9.04 -25.99 1.99
CA ASN A 332 9.42 -27.29 1.41
C ASN A 332 9.81 -27.18 -0.08
N HIS A 333 9.43 -26.10 -0.75
CA HIS A 333 9.76 -25.81 -2.15
C HIS A 333 10.85 -24.75 -2.34
N ALA A 334 11.50 -24.30 -1.26
CA ALA A 334 12.66 -23.42 -1.35
C ALA A 334 13.68 -23.99 -2.36
N PRO A 335 14.08 -23.23 -3.40
CA PRO A 335 15.01 -23.74 -4.38
C PRO A 335 16.35 -24.03 -3.70
N LEU A 336 16.78 -25.29 -3.78
CA LEU A 336 18.16 -25.73 -3.55
C LEU A 336 19.07 -25.05 -4.59
N ASN A 337 19.31 -23.75 -4.45
CA ASN A 337 20.35 -23.02 -5.16
C ASN A 337 21.06 -22.08 -4.19
N GLN A 338 21.70 -22.69 -3.20
CA GLN A 338 22.91 -22.18 -2.57
C GLN A 338 24.09 -23.00 -3.09
N THR A 339 24.46 -22.79 -4.35
CA THR A 339 25.85 -22.94 -4.79
C THR A 339 26.40 -21.56 -5.09
N ALA A 340 26.30 -20.67 -4.10
CA ALA A 340 27.27 -19.60 -3.96
C ALA A 340 28.56 -20.26 -3.52
N THR A 341 29.44 -20.43 -4.50
CA THR A 341 30.85 -20.78 -4.39
C THR A 341 31.46 -20.27 -3.08
N GLU A 342 31.74 -21.16 -2.14
CA GLU A 342 32.74 -20.94 -1.09
C GLU A 342 34.11 -20.83 -1.75
N THR A 343 34.43 -19.68 -2.33
CA THR A 343 35.84 -19.30 -2.50
C THR A 343 36.32 -18.73 -1.18
N LEU A 344 36.75 -19.63 -0.29
CA LEU A 344 37.65 -19.32 0.80
C LEU A 344 38.87 -18.56 0.24
N PRO A 345 39.27 -17.41 0.83
CA PRO A 345 40.52 -16.79 0.47
C PRO A 345 41.67 -17.67 0.98
N ARG A 346 42.36 -18.36 0.07
CA ARG A 346 43.66 -18.98 0.36
C ARG A 346 44.65 -17.88 0.71
N SER A 347 44.90 -17.76 2.00
CA SER A 347 46.08 -17.17 2.64
C SER A 347 47.29 -17.09 1.70
N SER A 348 47.64 -15.87 1.35
CA SER A 348 48.93 -15.48 0.78
C SER A 348 50.06 -15.94 1.73
N ARG A 349 50.84 -16.95 1.29
CA ARG A 349 52.12 -17.26 1.93
C ARG A 349 53.10 -16.13 1.60
N ALA A 350 53.42 -15.34 2.61
CA ALA A 350 54.54 -14.42 2.60
C ALA A 350 55.85 -15.19 2.35
N ILE A 351 56.60 -14.74 1.35
CA ILE A 351 57.99 -15.10 1.09
C ILE A 351 58.83 -14.27 2.06
N PHE A 352 59.57 -14.92 2.97
CA PHE A 352 60.67 -14.29 3.69
C PHE A 352 61.98 -14.58 2.96
N PRO A 353 62.84 -13.59 2.69
CA PRO A 353 64.15 -13.82 2.12
C PRO A 353 65.17 -14.18 3.22
N ARG A 354 66.14 -15.01 2.87
CA ARG A 354 67.49 -15.03 3.44
C ARG A 354 68.47 -14.68 2.34
#